data_AF-A0AAN8IPP9-F1
#
_entry.id   AF-A0AAN8IPP9-F1
#
_cell.length_a   1.000
_cell.length_b   1.000
_cell.length_c   1.000
_cell.angle_alpha   90.00
_cell.angle_beta   90.00
_cell.angle_gamma   90.00
#
_symmetry.space_group_name_H-M   'P 1'
#
loop_
_entity.id
_entity.type
_entity.pdbx_description
1 polymer ?
#
loop_
_entity_poly.entity_id
_entity_poly.type
_entity_poly.pdbx_seq_one_letter_code
_entity_poly.pdbx_strand_id
1 'polypeptide(L)' 'MFFYILCTLLLINALTTEAATVGKVGKGCSDSPKHAKICYRLQQNNECNSKYEYLQSFAATYCPETCNLCQGVSSGNA' A
#
# COMPACT_ATOMS: atom_id res chain seq x y z
N MET A 1 27.16 32.61 22.25
CA MET A 1 25.75 32.17 22.20
C MET A 1 25.22 31.99 20.78
N PHE A 2 25.48 32.91 19.83
CA PHE A 2 25.06 32.78 18.41
C PHE A 2 25.60 31.54 17.68
N PHE A 3 26.84 31.12 17.95
CA PHE A 3 27.45 29.93 17.34
C PHE A 3 26.69 28.62 17.64
N TYR A 4 26.08 28.50 18.82
CA TYR A 4 25.34 27.30 19.20
C TYR A 4 24.01 27.17 18.44
N ILE A 5 23.39 28.30 18.09
CA ILE A 5 22.12 28.34 17.34
C ILE A 5 22.35 27.94 15.88
N LEU A 6 23.48 28.36 15.28
CA LEU A 6 23.85 27.96 13.93
C LEU A 6 24.18 26.46 13.83
N CYS A 7 24.86 25.90 14.85
CA CYS A 7 25.12 24.47 14.91
C CYS A 7 23.84 23.62 15.04
N THR A 8 22.88 24.04 15.87
CA THR A 8 21.62 23.29 16.01
C THR A 8 20.76 23.34 14.75
N LEU A 9 20.72 24.48 14.05
CA LEU A 9 20.01 24.60 12.77
C LEU A 9 20.62 23.71 11.67
N LEU A 10 21.95 23.62 11.61
CA LEU A 10 22.65 22.72 10.67
C LEU A 10 22.37 21.24 10.98
N LEU A 11 22.34 20.87 12.26
CA LEU A 11 22.00 19.50 12.69
C LEU A 11 20.55 19.13 12.33
N ILE A 12 19.60 20.05 12.51
CA ILE A 12 18.18 19.84 12.14
C ILE A 12 18.04 19.62 10.62
N ASN A 13 18.73 20.42 9.80
CA ASN A 13 18.69 20.27 8.33
C ASN A 13 19.35 18.98 7.84
N ALA A 14 20.34 18.43 8.55
CA ALA A 14 20.92 17.14 8.22
C ALA A 14 19.95 15.98 8.53
N LEU A 15 19.28 16.03 9.69
CA LEU A 15 18.32 15.01 10.13
C LEU A 15 17.05 14.92 9.28
N THR A 16 16.64 16.00 8.60
CA THR A 16 15.42 16.01 7.76
C THR A 16 15.63 15.42 6.37
N THR A 17 16.88 15.16 5.95
CA THR A 17 17.18 14.62 4.61
C THR A 17 16.98 13.10 4.52
N GLU A 18 16.79 12.42 5.65
CA GLU A 18 16.74 10.95 5.75
C GLU A 18 15.32 10.38 5.89
N ALA A 19 14.28 11.22 5.89
CA ALA A 19 12.88 10.77 5.98
C ALA A 19 12.15 10.78 4.62
N ALA A 20 12.88 10.91 3.51
CA ALA A 20 12.35 10.79 2.15
C ALA A 20 12.70 9.44 1.49
N THR A 21 12.80 8.38 2.29
CA THR A 21 12.76 6.99 1.82
C THR A 21 11.72 6.18 2.58
N VAL A 22 10.50 6.72 2.72
CA VAL A 22 9.34 5.83 2.59
C VAL A 22 9.21 5.62 1.10
N GLY A 23 9.69 4.46 0.64
CA GLY A 23 9.72 4.11 -0.76
C GLY A 23 8.40 4.42 -1.44
N LYS A 24 8.48 4.70 -2.75
CA LYS A 24 7.33 4.52 -3.64
C LYS A 24 6.82 3.09 -3.50
N VAL A 25 5.96 2.85 -2.53
CA VAL A 25 4.86 1.92 -2.68
C VAL A 25 3.67 2.85 -2.66
N GLY A 26 3.38 3.50 -3.79
CA GLY A 26 1.97 3.73 -4.07
C GLY A 26 1.34 2.39 -3.79
N LYS A 27 0.44 2.30 -2.80
CA LYS A 27 -0.19 1.05 -2.37
C LYS A 27 -0.77 0.42 -3.63
N GLY A 28 0.04 -0.41 -4.28
CA GLY A 28 -0.31 -1.11 -5.49
C GLY A 28 -1.41 -2.02 -5.03
N CYS A 29 -2.55 -1.90 -5.67
CA CYS A 29 -3.55 -2.91 -5.51
C CYS A 29 -2.96 -4.20 -6.08
N SER A 30 -2.37 -5.01 -5.21
CA SER A 30 -1.59 -6.18 -5.55
C SER A 30 -1.88 -7.28 -4.56
N ASP A 31 -1.86 -8.50 -5.08
CA ASP A 31 -2.20 -9.67 -4.29
C ASP A 31 -1.13 -9.99 -3.24
N SER A 32 -1.60 -10.50 -2.11
CA SER A 32 -0.72 -10.98 -1.05
C SER A 32 -0.06 -12.28 -1.49
N PRO A 33 1.28 -12.36 -1.57
CA PRO A 33 1.97 -13.57 -2.01
C PRO A 33 1.73 -14.76 -1.08
N LYS A 34 1.44 -14.49 0.20
CA LYS A 34 1.07 -15.51 1.20
C LYS A 34 -0.26 -16.20 0.87
N HIS A 35 -1.13 -15.55 0.09
CA HIS A 35 -2.47 -16.02 -0.21
C HIS A 35 -2.70 -16.28 -1.71
N ALA A 36 -1.65 -16.26 -2.54
CA ALA A 36 -1.74 -16.42 -3.99
C ALA A 36 -2.54 -17.67 -4.43
N LYS A 37 -2.37 -18.80 -3.73
CA LYS A 37 -3.14 -20.03 -4.00
C LYS A 37 -4.64 -19.86 -3.78
N ILE A 38 -5.03 -19.09 -2.76
CA ILE A 38 -6.43 -18.81 -2.44
C ILE A 38 -7.00 -17.80 -3.45
N CYS A 39 -6.24 -16.75 -3.79
CA CYS A 39 -6.62 -15.80 -4.84
C CYS A 39 -6.91 -16.50 -6.17
N TYR A 40 -6.01 -17.39 -6.59
CA TYR A 40 -6.20 -18.17 -7.82
C TYR A 40 -7.47 -19.05 -7.79
N ARG A 41 -7.75 -19.68 -6.64
CA ARG A 41 -8.98 -20.46 -6.44
C ARG A 41 -10.22 -19.58 -6.54
N LEU A 42 -10.21 -18.39 -5.92
CA LEU A 42 -11.31 -17.43 -5.98
C LEU A 42 -11.59 -16.99 -7.41
N GLN A 43 -10.54 -16.75 -8.20
CA GLN A 43 -10.66 -16.40 -9.62
C GLN A 43 -11.25 -17.55 -10.45
N GLN A 44 -10.70 -18.76 -10.32
CA GLN A 44 -11.18 -19.92 -11.09
C GLN A 44 -12.63 -20.28 -10.77
N ASN A 45 -13.03 -20.15 -9.51
CA ASN A 45 -14.39 -20.46 -9.08
C ASN A 45 -15.37 -19.28 -9.26
N ASN A 46 -14.90 -18.12 -9.76
CA ASN A 46 -15.67 -16.89 -9.85
C ASN A 46 -16.26 -16.42 -8.49
N GLU A 47 -15.52 -16.69 -7.40
CA GLU A 47 -15.90 -16.38 -6.02
C GLU A 47 -15.47 -14.97 -5.58
N CYS A 48 -14.80 -14.21 -6.45
CA CYS A 48 -14.42 -12.81 -6.20
C CYS A 48 -15.63 -11.90 -5.89
N ASN A 49 -16.80 -12.20 -6.47
CA ASN A 49 -18.07 -11.52 -6.21
C ASN A 49 -19.05 -12.39 -5.41
N SER A 50 -18.53 -13.28 -4.55
CA SER A 50 -19.38 -14.17 -3.78
C SER A 50 -20.30 -13.40 -2.84
N LYS A 51 -21.52 -13.90 -2.66
CA LYS A 51 -22.51 -13.38 -1.69
C LYS A 51 -22.09 -13.54 -0.23
N TYR A 52 -21.03 -14.30 0.02
CA TYR A 52 -20.48 -14.50 1.35
C TYR A 52 -19.54 -13.35 1.71
N GLU A 53 -19.93 -12.55 2.70
CA GLU A 53 -19.20 -11.36 3.16
C GLU A 53 -17.73 -11.63 3.52
N TYR A 54 -17.44 -12.81 4.06
CA TYR A 54 -16.07 -13.20 4.42
C TYR A 54 -15.16 -13.37 3.19
N LEU A 55 -15.68 -13.89 2.08
CA LEU A 55 -14.91 -14.06 0.83
C LEU A 55 -14.67 -12.72 0.16
N GLN A 56 -15.67 -11.84 0.20
CA GLN A 56 -15.55 -10.50 -0.37
C GLN A 56 -14.52 -9.66 0.40
N SER A 57 -14.56 -9.69 1.74
CA SER A 57 -13.58 -9.01 2.60
C SER A 57 -12.16 -9.57 2.42
N PHE A 58 -12.04 -10.90 2.28
CA PHE A 58 -10.77 -11.56 2.02
C PHE A 58 -10.21 -11.16 0.65
N ALA A 59 -11.04 -11.18 -0.39
CA ALA A 59 -10.66 -10.79 -1.74
C ALA A 59 -10.20 -9.32 -1.78
N ALA A 60 -10.94 -8.40 -1.14
CA ALA A 60 -10.58 -6.99 -1.08
C ALA A 60 -9.27 -6.72 -0.31
N THR A 61 -8.96 -7.54 0.68
CA THR A 61 -7.77 -7.34 1.54
C THR A 61 -6.52 -8.02 0.97
N TYR A 62 -6.66 -9.22 0.42
CA TYR A 62 -5.52 -10.08 0.08
C TYR A 62 -5.44 -10.44 -1.40
N CYS A 63 -6.54 -10.37 -2.15
CA CYS A 63 -6.58 -10.71 -3.56
C CYS A 63 -7.16 -9.58 -4.43
N PRO A 64 -6.86 -8.29 -4.15
CA PRO A 64 -7.61 -7.22 -4.78
C PRO A 64 -7.24 -7.06 -6.26
N GLU A 65 -6.06 -7.51 -6.69
CA GLU A 65 -5.63 -7.51 -8.10
C GLU A 65 -6.27 -8.67 -8.86
N THR A 66 -6.14 -9.89 -8.34
CA THR A 66 -6.77 -11.10 -8.91
C THR A 66 -8.28 -10.94 -9.06
N CYS A 67 -8.94 -10.31 -8.07
CA CYS A 67 -10.38 -10.09 -8.09
C CYS A 67 -10.80 -8.74 -8.71
N ASN A 68 -9.86 -7.97 -9.26
CA ASN A 68 -10.09 -6.66 -9.87
C ASN A 68 -10.88 -5.70 -8.96
N LEU A 69 -10.65 -5.79 -7.64
CA LEU A 69 -11.23 -4.96 -6.60
C LEU A 69 -10.41 -3.69 -6.35
N CYS A 70 -9.44 -3.44 -7.22
CA CYS A 70 -8.62 -2.25 -7.29
C CYS A 70 -9.41 -1.02 -7.75
N GLN A 71 -10.45 -0.62 -7.02
CA GLN A 71 -11.11 0.65 -7.24
C GLN A 71 -10.48 1.70 -6.32
N GLY A 72 -9.66 2.60 -6.90
CA GLY A 72 -9.35 3.87 -6.25
C GLY A 72 -8.04 3.99 -5.45
N VAL A 73 -6.92 3.46 -5.95
CA VAL A 73 -5.69 4.27 -5.88
C VAL A 73 -5.60 5.11 -7.15
N SER A 74 -6.52 6.08 -7.26
CA SER A 74 -6.32 7.24 -8.12
C SER A 74 -5.11 8.01 -7.59
N SER A 75 -3.92 7.55 -7.94
CA SER A 75 -2.79 8.44 -8.15
C SER A 75 -3.12 9.23 -9.43
N GLY A 76 -3.64 10.45 -9.27
CA GLY A 76 -3.95 11.32 -10.41
C GLY A 76 -4.88 12.48 -10.11
N ASN A 77 -4.28 13.60 -9.71
CA ASN A 77 -4.65 15.00 -9.98
C ASN A 77 -6.13 15.43 -9.91
N ALA A 78 -6.44 16.22 -8.88
CA ALA A 78 -7.17 17.48 -9.02
C ALA A 78 -6.38 18.56 -8.26
#